data_AF-A0A7J6U191-F1
#
_entry.id   AF-A0A7J6U191-F1
#
_cell.length_a   1.000
_cell.length_b   1.000
_cell.length_c   1.000
_cell.angle_alpha   90.00
_cell.angle_beta   90.00
_cell.angle_gamma   90.00
#
_symmetry.space_group_name_H-M   'P 1'
#
loop_
_entity.id
_entity.type
_entity.pdbx_description
1 polymer ?
#
loop_
_entity_poly.entity_id
_entity_poly.type
_entity_poly.pdbx_seq_one_letter_code
_entity_poly.pdbx_strand_id
1 'polypeptide(L)'
;MPTPLPLMTDHTGPSLGPQRVCGDARLRGCPLSTIMLDRSFLRNSESHEDAFLSSVPVTSVDFFLSHSWSADGFWKQMALLICCSSTSTEMITLLASLMEAYFLYSPERHDGEFELLVFVFGFISFLVALFIIPLFKHRNTMVFLDKCCIPQKDPTAKSYGISKLADYLRASDKLLILWSPDYLNRLWCVYELAVFLQTHDEDDVILVNLNHLKLCVSLMLLQFFSIATMYLTEPYSARIDSTHNVYTAHFLGLATSLLIDQGAFDCGEEWQKFCSRVKRFNIHKAKCSSLADYSYLKQLVTDMYGSEAEFAAVVRGLWLGEDEEKHHP
;
A
#
# COMPACT_ATOMS: atom_id res chain seq x y z
N MET A 1 -25.31 28.73 -28.68
CA MET A 1 -24.91 27.37 -29.11
C MET A 1 -23.45 27.43 -29.49
N PRO A 2 -22.54 26.85 -28.72
CA PRO A 2 -21.12 26.91 -29.03
C PRO A 2 -20.78 25.90 -30.12
N THR A 3 -20.13 26.41 -31.15
CA THR A 3 -19.55 25.73 -32.31
C THR A 3 -18.47 24.73 -31.89
N PRO A 4 -18.40 23.52 -32.47
CA PRO A 4 -17.34 22.56 -32.15
C PRO A 4 -15.99 22.97 -32.77
N LEU A 5 -14.93 22.83 -31.98
CA LEU A 5 -13.52 23.00 -32.39
C LEU A 5 -13.09 21.90 -33.38
N PRO A 6 -12.21 22.21 -34.34
CA PRO A 6 -11.88 21.33 -35.46
C PRO A 6 -10.83 20.27 -35.10
N LEU A 7 -11.05 19.06 -35.60
CA LEU A 7 -10.10 17.95 -35.67
C LEU A 7 -8.86 18.37 -36.47
N MET A 8 -7.70 18.33 -35.81
CA MET A 8 -6.40 18.59 -36.43
C MET A 8 -5.88 17.29 -37.07
N THR A 9 -5.52 17.41 -38.34
CA THR A 9 -5.13 16.34 -39.25
C THR A 9 -3.62 16.08 -39.23
N ASP A 10 -3.27 14.86 -39.64
CA ASP A 10 -1.93 14.32 -39.84
C ASP A 10 -0.96 15.27 -40.56
N HIS A 11 0.23 15.44 -39.97
CA HIS A 11 1.42 15.90 -40.66
C HIS A 11 2.51 14.83 -40.65
N THR A 12 2.69 14.25 -41.84
CA THR A 12 3.80 13.40 -42.27
C THR A 12 5.12 14.18 -42.28
N GLY A 13 6.12 13.68 -41.54
CA GLY A 13 7.54 14.07 -41.57
C GLY A 13 8.44 12.82 -41.55
N PRO A 14 9.73 12.91 -41.94
CA PRO A 14 10.38 11.96 -42.84
C PRO A 14 10.86 10.64 -42.19
N SER A 15 10.81 9.59 -43.01
CA SER A 15 11.33 8.25 -42.75
C SER A 15 12.83 8.24 -42.47
N LEU A 16 13.20 7.97 -41.22
CA LEU A 16 14.52 7.46 -40.86
C LEU A 16 14.46 5.94 -40.86
N GLY A 17 15.27 5.31 -41.72
CA GLY A 17 15.41 3.86 -41.78
C GLY A 17 15.95 3.26 -40.49
N PRO A 18 15.81 1.93 -40.29
CA PRO A 18 16.11 1.28 -39.02
C PRO A 18 17.61 1.11 -38.85
N GLN A 19 18.27 2.10 -38.25
CA GLN A 19 19.63 1.96 -37.72
C GLN A 19 19.57 1.81 -36.19
N ARG A 20 20.04 0.65 -35.74
CA ARG A 20 20.03 0.11 -34.38
C ARG A 20 20.46 1.11 -33.31
N VAL A 21 19.55 1.41 -32.38
CA VAL A 21 19.88 1.76 -31.00
C VAL A 21 18.92 0.95 -30.11
N CYS A 22 19.43 -0.12 -29.49
CA CYS A 22 18.83 -0.93 -28.41
C CYS A 22 17.28 -1.04 -28.39
N GLY A 23 16.71 -1.95 -29.19
CA GLY A 23 15.28 -2.27 -29.18
C GLY A 23 14.86 -3.03 -27.92
N ASP A 24 13.62 -2.78 -27.49
CA ASP A 24 12.90 -3.40 -26.36
C ASP A 24 13.33 -2.99 -24.94
N ALA A 25 13.17 -1.70 -24.60
CA ALA A 25 13.02 -1.29 -23.21
C ALA A 25 11.64 -1.73 -22.69
N ARG A 26 11.47 -3.04 -22.51
CA ARG A 26 10.29 -3.61 -21.85
C ARG A 26 10.30 -3.12 -20.41
N LEU A 27 9.14 -2.64 -19.95
CA LEU A 27 8.88 -2.38 -18.54
C LEU A 27 9.28 -3.60 -17.73
N ARG A 28 9.66 -3.41 -16.47
CA ARG A 28 10.01 -4.50 -15.55
C ARG A 28 9.09 -4.48 -14.34
N GLY A 29 8.65 -5.66 -13.92
CA GLY A 29 7.89 -5.86 -12.70
C GLY A 29 8.62 -6.83 -11.77
N CYS A 30 8.40 -6.70 -10.48
CA CYS A 30 8.85 -7.65 -9.47
C CYS A 30 7.61 -8.39 -8.91
N PRO A 31 7.66 -9.71 -8.67
CA PRO A 31 6.56 -10.39 -8.00
C PRO A 31 6.30 -9.80 -6.61
N LEU A 32 5.05 -9.49 -6.29
CA LEU A 32 4.67 -8.91 -4.99
C LEU A 32 5.10 -9.81 -3.84
N SER A 33 4.98 -11.13 -4.00
CA SER A 33 5.45 -12.11 -3.01
C SER A 33 6.93 -11.96 -2.66
N THR A 34 7.78 -11.55 -3.60
CA THR A 34 9.21 -11.31 -3.37
C THR A 34 9.43 -10.11 -2.45
N ILE A 35 8.70 -9.02 -2.69
CA ILE A 35 8.76 -7.80 -1.87
C ILE A 35 8.20 -8.06 -0.47
N MET A 36 7.16 -8.89 -0.36
CA MET A 36 6.58 -9.29 0.92
C MET A 36 7.51 -10.18 1.75
N LEU A 37 8.34 -11.02 1.10
CA LEU A 37 9.29 -11.89 1.79
C LEU A 37 10.53 -11.15 2.28
N ASP A 38 11.00 -10.17 1.53
CA ASP A 38 12.22 -9.44 1.87
C ASP A 38 11.98 -7.94 2.12
N ARG A 39 12.00 -7.58 3.40
CA ARG A 39 11.90 -6.19 3.85
C ARG A 39 13.01 -5.27 3.34
N SER A 40 14.13 -5.81 2.87
CA SER A 40 15.26 -5.01 2.36
C SER A 40 14.84 -4.13 1.18
N PHE A 41 13.91 -4.61 0.35
CA PHE A 41 13.31 -3.87 -0.74
C PHE A 41 12.62 -2.57 -0.26
N LEU A 42 12.04 -2.58 0.94
CA LEU A 42 11.26 -1.46 1.49
C LEU A 42 12.04 -0.55 2.47
N ARG A 43 13.31 -0.89 2.77
CA ARG A 43 14.21 -0.16 3.69
C ARG A 43 15.24 0.68 2.95
N ASN A 44 15.45 1.95 3.33
CA ASN A 44 16.54 2.88 2.92
C ASN A 44 16.94 2.93 1.43
N SER A 45 17.57 4.02 0.97
CA SER A 45 17.89 4.21 -0.46
C SER A 45 19.06 3.36 -1.00
N GLU A 46 19.72 2.55 -0.17
CA GLU A 46 20.85 1.72 -0.61
C GLU A 46 20.35 0.48 -1.36
N SER A 47 20.74 0.39 -2.62
CA SER A 47 20.32 -0.66 -3.54
C SER A 47 21.28 -1.84 -3.50
N HIS A 48 20.76 -3.04 -3.30
CA HIS A 48 21.47 -4.28 -3.60
C HIS A 48 21.28 -4.63 -5.08
N GLU A 49 22.33 -5.08 -5.78
CA GLU A 49 22.24 -5.49 -7.20
C GLU A 49 21.27 -6.65 -7.39
N ASP A 50 21.16 -7.51 -6.37
CA ASP A 50 20.20 -8.58 -6.24
C ASP A 50 18.75 -8.09 -6.39
N ALA A 51 18.48 -6.82 -6.04
CA ALA A 51 17.15 -6.28 -6.13
C ALA A 51 16.67 -6.08 -7.56
N PHE A 52 17.55 -5.69 -8.49
CA PHE A 52 17.17 -5.55 -9.90
C PHE A 52 16.96 -6.92 -10.55
N LEU A 53 17.74 -7.92 -10.13
CA LEU A 53 17.67 -9.30 -10.64
C LEU A 53 16.36 -10.01 -10.28
N SER A 54 15.63 -9.55 -9.26
CA SER A 54 14.32 -10.10 -8.91
C SER A 54 13.18 -9.62 -9.82
N SER A 55 13.41 -8.59 -10.64
CA SER A 55 12.44 -8.10 -11.61
C SER A 55 12.55 -8.84 -12.94
N VAL A 56 11.45 -8.91 -13.69
CA VAL A 56 11.38 -9.51 -15.04
C VAL A 56 10.70 -8.56 -16.02
N PRO A 57 10.98 -8.65 -17.34
CA PRO A 57 10.27 -7.88 -18.35
C PRO A 57 8.75 -8.17 -18.34
N VAL A 58 7.94 -7.13 -18.39
CA VAL A 58 6.47 -7.17 -18.39
C VAL A 58 5.91 -6.16 -19.40
N THR A 59 4.66 -6.35 -19.79
CA THR A 59 3.89 -5.39 -20.62
C THR A 59 3.12 -4.39 -19.79
N SER A 60 2.71 -4.77 -18.59
CA SER A 60 1.97 -3.98 -17.59
C SER A 60 2.34 -4.46 -16.18
N VAL A 61 1.98 -3.67 -15.16
CA VAL A 61 2.12 -4.05 -13.74
C VAL A 61 0.77 -3.91 -13.04
N ASP A 62 0.44 -4.83 -12.14
CA ASP A 62 -0.82 -4.81 -11.40
C ASP A 62 -0.85 -3.63 -10.40
N PHE A 63 0.30 -3.34 -9.76
CA PHE A 63 0.41 -2.24 -8.80
C PHE A 63 1.68 -1.42 -9.00
N PHE A 64 1.53 -0.10 -9.02
CA PHE A 64 2.62 0.82 -8.76
C PHE A 64 2.75 1.05 -7.26
N LEU A 65 3.85 0.64 -6.64
CA LEU A 65 4.07 0.82 -5.21
C LEU A 65 4.70 2.20 -4.93
N SER A 66 3.88 3.18 -4.53
CA SER A 66 4.38 4.48 -4.08
C SER A 66 4.47 4.56 -2.56
N HIS A 67 5.59 5.07 -2.05
CA HIS A 67 5.83 5.14 -0.62
C HIS A 67 6.89 6.19 -0.26
N SER A 68 6.85 6.70 0.98
CA SER A 68 7.93 7.54 1.49
C SER A 68 9.11 6.69 1.99
N TRP A 69 10.33 7.01 1.56
CA TRP A 69 11.58 6.38 2.05
C TRP A 69 11.79 6.54 3.56
N SER A 70 11.31 7.64 4.18
CA SER A 70 11.46 7.89 5.63
C SER A 70 10.54 7.03 6.50
N ALA A 71 9.48 6.45 5.93
CA ALA A 71 8.67 5.50 6.67
C ALA A 71 9.46 4.20 6.90
N ASP A 72 9.31 3.62 8.09
CA ASP A 72 10.00 2.40 8.45
C ASP A 72 9.57 1.21 7.58
N GLY A 73 10.56 0.45 7.09
CA GLY A 73 10.34 -0.64 6.13
C GLY A 73 9.56 -1.82 6.70
N PHE A 74 9.60 -2.05 8.02
CA PHE A 74 8.80 -3.12 8.63
C PHE A 74 7.30 -2.78 8.53
N TRP A 75 6.92 -1.53 8.82
CA TRP A 75 5.51 -1.13 8.72
C TRP A 75 4.99 -1.12 7.27
N LYS A 76 5.85 -0.82 6.29
CA LYS A 76 5.51 -0.98 4.86
C LYS A 76 5.25 -2.44 4.50
N GLN A 77 6.10 -3.36 4.98
CA GLN A 77 5.93 -4.79 4.74
C GLN A 77 4.64 -5.31 5.38
N MET A 78 4.37 -4.92 6.64
CA MET A 78 3.12 -5.26 7.34
C MET A 78 1.90 -4.72 6.60
N ALA A 79 1.99 -3.49 6.05
CA ALA A 79 0.92 -2.89 5.27
C ALA A 79 0.58 -3.73 4.03
N LEU A 80 1.60 -4.18 3.30
CA LEU A 80 1.40 -5.07 2.15
C LEU A 80 0.78 -6.40 2.57
N LEU A 81 1.30 -7.05 3.63
CA LEU A 81 0.79 -8.34 4.10
C LEU A 81 -0.68 -8.25 4.53
N ILE A 82 -1.04 -7.23 5.31
CA ILE A 82 -2.41 -7.04 5.79
C ILE A 82 -3.34 -6.71 4.61
N CYS A 83 -2.96 -5.74 3.76
CA CYS A 83 -3.76 -5.35 2.59
C CYS A 83 -4.02 -6.50 1.60
N CYS A 84 -3.06 -7.41 1.43
CA CYS A 84 -3.19 -8.53 0.49
C CYS A 84 -3.82 -9.78 1.12
N SER A 85 -3.77 -9.90 2.45
CA SER A 85 -4.30 -11.03 3.21
C SER A 85 -5.74 -10.84 3.71
N SER A 86 -6.23 -9.59 3.81
CA SER A 86 -7.43 -9.20 4.58
C SER A 86 -8.56 -10.22 4.52
N THR A 87 -9.15 -10.45 3.35
CA THR A 87 -10.28 -11.39 3.17
C THR A 87 -10.01 -12.83 3.63
N SER A 88 -8.79 -13.33 3.47
CA SER A 88 -8.44 -14.71 3.89
C SER A 88 -8.15 -14.77 5.40
N THR A 89 -7.44 -13.78 5.92
CA THR A 89 -7.16 -13.63 7.35
C THR A 89 -8.45 -13.44 8.14
N GLU A 90 -9.40 -12.65 7.62
CA GLU A 90 -10.75 -12.47 8.16
C GLU A 90 -11.48 -13.80 8.34
N MET A 91 -11.62 -14.57 7.26
CA MET A 91 -12.36 -15.83 7.30
C MET A 91 -11.73 -16.83 8.27
N ILE A 92 -10.40 -16.95 8.25
CA ILE A 92 -9.69 -17.87 9.14
C ILE A 92 -9.82 -17.43 10.60
N THR A 93 -9.69 -16.13 10.87
CA THR A 93 -9.83 -15.59 12.22
C THR A 93 -11.25 -15.77 12.73
N LEU A 94 -12.26 -15.48 11.90
CA LEU A 94 -13.67 -15.68 12.23
C LEU A 94 -13.97 -17.16 12.53
N LEU A 95 -13.51 -18.08 11.68
CA LEU A 95 -13.70 -19.51 11.90
C LEU A 95 -13.00 -19.99 13.18
N ALA A 96 -11.77 -19.51 13.45
CA ALA A 96 -11.06 -19.82 14.68
C ALA A 96 -11.81 -19.31 15.91
N SER A 97 -12.32 -18.07 15.88
CA SER A 97 -13.12 -17.50 16.97
C SER A 97 -14.45 -18.23 17.18
N LEU A 98 -15.12 -18.66 16.12
CA LEU A 98 -16.35 -19.47 16.22
C LEU A 98 -16.08 -20.86 16.80
N MET A 99 -14.98 -21.49 16.38
CA MET A 99 -14.54 -22.78 16.91
C MET A 99 -14.21 -22.67 18.40
N GLU A 100 -13.47 -21.63 18.80
CA GLU A 100 -13.17 -21.34 20.20
C GLU A 100 -14.45 -21.11 21.03
N ALA A 101 -15.38 -20.29 20.53
CA ALA A 101 -16.66 -20.04 21.20
C ALA A 101 -17.51 -21.32 21.35
N TYR A 102 -17.49 -22.20 20.36
CA TYR A 102 -18.18 -23.50 20.43
C TYR A 102 -17.62 -24.36 21.56
N PHE A 103 -16.29 -24.48 21.69
CA PHE A 103 -15.68 -25.26 22.75
C PHE A 103 -15.92 -24.67 24.14
N LEU A 104 -15.91 -23.34 24.27
CA LEU A 104 -16.25 -22.66 25.53
C LEU A 104 -17.72 -22.87 25.94
N TYR A 105 -18.64 -23.08 24.98
CA TYR A 105 -20.06 -23.32 25.24
C TYR A 105 -20.42 -24.82 25.36
N SER A 106 -19.49 -25.71 25.02
CA SER A 106 -19.73 -27.15 25.13
C SER A 106 -20.06 -27.51 26.59
N PRO A 107 -21.16 -28.24 26.84
CA PRO A 107 -21.49 -28.69 28.19
C PRO A 107 -20.47 -29.70 28.75
N GLU A 108 -19.60 -30.23 27.89
CA GLU A 108 -18.45 -31.03 28.30
C GLU A 108 -17.38 -30.14 28.92
N ARG A 109 -17.05 -30.43 30.17
CA ARG A 109 -16.09 -29.65 30.95
C ARG A 109 -14.69 -29.88 30.39
N HIS A 110 -14.17 -28.92 29.64
CA HIS A 110 -12.78 -28.90 29.21
C HIS A 110 -11.88 -28.40 30.36
N ASP A 111 -10.64 -28.88 30.39
CA ASP A 111 -9.62 -28.32 31.28
C ASP A 111 -9.03 -27.04 30.67
N GLY A 112 -8.39 -26.22 31.50
CA GLY A 112 -7.79 -24.96 31.03
C GLY A 112 -6.63 -25.17 30.05
N GLU A 113 -6.06 -26.38 29.99
CA GLU A 113 -5.02 -26.75 29.03
C GLU A 113 -5.60 -26.84 27.60
N PHE A 114 -6.78 -27.43 27.45
CA PHE A 114 -7.48 -27.49 26.16
C PHE A 114 -7.84 -26.10 25.63
N GLU A 115 -8.35 -25.20 26.48
CA GLU A 115 -8.67 -23.81 26.09
C GLU A 115 -7.42 -23.06 25.60
N LEU A 116 -6.30 -23.18 26.32
CA LEU A 116 -5.02 -22.57 25.93
C LEU A 116 -4.52 -23.13 24.58
N LEU A 117 -4.67 -24.44 24.35
CA LEU A 117 -4.33 -25.05 23.07
C LEU A 117 -5.17 -24.46 21.94
N VAL A 118 -6.48 -24.35 22.10
CA VAL A 118 -7.38 -23.75 21.10
C VAL A 118 -6.97 -22.32 20.79
N PHE A 119 -6.69 -21.50 21.81
CA PHE A 119 -6.20 -20.13 21.65
C PHE A 119 -4.88 -20.08 20.86
N VAL A 120 -3.90 -20.92 21.22
CA VAL A 120 -2.60 -20.99 20.53
C VAL A 120 -2.77 -21.43 19.08
N PHE A 121 -3.61 -22.42 18.80
CA PHE A 121 -3.90 -22.85 17.43
C PHE A 121 -4.61 -21.77 16.61
N GLY A 122 -5.54 -21.02 17.21
CA GLY A 122 -6.18 -19.87 16.58
C GLY A 122 -5.16 -18.80 16.20
N PHE A 123 -4.24 -18.46 17.12
CA PHE A 123 -3.18 -17.50 16.86
C PHE A 123 -2.19 -17.97 15.78
N ILE A 124 -1.77 -19.24 15.82
CA ILE A 124 -0.90 -19.81 14.76
C ILE A 124 -1.63 -19.77 13.41
N SER A 125 -2.92 -20.10 13.37
CA SER A 125 -3.72 -20.05 12.14
C SER A 125 -3.80 -18.64 11.58
N PHE A 126 -4.00 -17.63 12.44
CA PHE A 126 -3.92 -16.22 12.06
C PHE A 126 -2.55 -15.84 11.48
N LEU A 127 -1.45 -16.25 12.12
CA LEU A 127 -0.10 -15.97 11.60
C LEU A 127 0.14 -16.64 10.25
N VAL A 128 -0.30 -17.89 10.07
CA VAL A 128 -0.23 -18.58 8.77
C VAL A 128 -1.06 -17.84 7.72
N ALA A 129 -2.27 -17.40 8.07
CA ALA A 129 -3.12 -16.64 7.18
C ALA A 129 -2.49 -15.30 6.76
N LEU A 130 -1.85 -14.60 7.71
CA LEU A 130 -1.22 -13.32 7.47
C LEU A 130 0.07 -13.43 6.64
N PHE A 131 0.94 -14.40 6.94
CA PHE A 131 2.28 -14.48 6.37
C PHE A 131 2.41 -15.42 5.18
N ILE A 132 1.60 -16.48 5.11
CA ILE A 132 1.79 -17.55 4.13
C ILE A 132 0.78 -17.44 2.98
N ILE A 133 -0.50 -17.20 3.28
CA ILE A 133 -1.54 -17.13 2.25
C ILE A 133 -1.28 -16.05 1.19
N PRO A 134 -0.85 -14.81 1.53
CA PRO A 134 -0.61 -13.77 0.53
C PRO A 134 0.49 -14.15 -0.45
N LEU A 135 1.50 -14.91 0.00
CA LEU A 135 2.61 -15.34 -0.84
C LEU A 135 2.14 -16.27 -1.96
N PHE A 136 1.15 -17.12 -1.69
CA PHE A 136 0.56 -17.99 -2.70
C PHE A 136 -0.47 -17.25 -3.55
N LYS A 137 -1.33 -16.42 -2.92
CA LYS A 137 -2.38 -15.65 -3.58
C LYS A 137 -1.81 -14.66 -4.60
N HIS A 138 -0.71 -13.99 -4.26
CA HIS A 138 -0.10 -12.92 -5.06
C HIS A 138 1.20 -13.35 -5.76
N ARG A 139 1.42 -14.66 -5.96
CA ARG A 139 2.63 -15.19 -6.63
C ARG A 139 2.83 -14.67 -8.06
N ASN A 140 1.74 -14.32 -8.73
CA ASN A 140 1.72 -13.85 -10.11
C ASN A 140 1.43 -12.34 -10.22
N THR A 141 1.22 -11.66 -9.10
CA THR A 141 1.00 -10.21 -9.07
C THR A 141 2.35 -9.52 -9.28
N MET A 142 2.46 -8.78 -10.36
CA MET A 142 3.64 -8.03 -10.77
C MET A 142 3.50 -6.58 -10.34
N VAL A 143 4.50 -6.06 -9.64
CA VAL A 143 4.46 -4.69 -9.14
C VAL A 143 5.68 -3.91 -9.58
N PHE A 144 5.48 -2.61 -9.79
CA PHE A 144 6.56 -1.68 -9.92
C PHE A 144 7.03 -1.23 -8.53
N LEU A 145 8.32 -1.43 -8.28
CA LEU A 145 9.05 -0.82 -7.19
C LEU A 145 10.37 -0.30 -7.77
N ASP A 146 10.64 0.99 -7.59
CA ASP A 146 11.80 1.70 -8.13
C ASP A 146 13.11 0.93 -7.98
N LYS A 147 13.39 0.40 -6.79
CA LYS A 147 14.60 -0.38 -6.50
C LYS A 147 14.70 -1.70 -7.25
N CYS A 148 13.58 -2.33 -7.57
CA CYS A 148 13.57 -3.60 -8.30
C CYS A 148 13.57 -3.38 -9.81
N CYS A 149 12.91 -2.33 -10.28
CA CYS A 149 12.57 -2.18 -11.69
C CYS A 149 13.50 -1.20 -12.43
N ILE A 150 14.27 -0.39 -11.69
CA ILE A 150 15.25 0.55 -12.24
C ILE A 150 16.66 0.10 -11.82
N PRO A 151 17.62 -0.05 -12.75
CA PRO A 151 19.02 -0.31 -12.42
C PRO A 151 19.57 0.80 -11.52
N GLN A 152 20.09 0.44 -10.33
CA GLN A 152 20.47 1.45 -9.33
C GLN A 152 21.96 1.84 -9.36
N LYS A 153 22.84 0.94 -9.85
CA LYS A 153 24.30 1.12 -9.83
C LYS A 153 24.84 1.90 -11.03
N ASP A 154 24.30 1.65 -12.22
CA ASP A 154 24.71 2.35 -13.43
C ASP A 154 23.95 3.68 -13.55
N PRO A 155 24.63 4.84 -13.43
CA PRO A 155 23.97 6.14 -13.50
C PRO A 155 23.23 6.38 -14.82
N THR A 156 23.74 5.84 -15.93
CA THR A 156 23.12 6.01 -17.25
C THR A 156 21.85 5.16 -17.36
N ALA A 157 21.92 3.88 -17.01
CA ALA A 157 20.73 3.02 -16.99
C ALA A 157 19.70 3.46 -15.91
N LYS A 158 20.16 4.01 -14.78
CA LYS A 158 19.29 4.59 -13.75
C LYS A 158 18.53 5.79 -14.29
N SER A 159 19.24 6.74 -14.89
CA SER A 159 18.64 7.94 -15.49
C SER A 159 17.65 7.55 -16.59
N TYR A 160 17.99 6.55 -17.41
CA TYR A 160 17.07 6.00 -18.41
C TYR A 160 15.84 5.34 -17.78
N GLY A 161 16.00 4.50 -16.76
CA GLY A 161 14.87 3.87 -16.08
C GLY A 161 13.95 4.88 -15.37
N ILE A 162 14.53 5.95 -14.82
CA ILE A 162 13.79 7.07 -14.23
C ILE A 162 13.01 7.84 -15.30
N SER A 163 13.58 8.09 -16.49
CA SER A 163 12.87 8.79 -17.57
C SER A 163 11.64 8.00 -18.08
N LYS A 164 11.59 6.70 -17.75
CA LYS A 164 10.47 5.79 -18.03
C LYS A 164 9.44 5.70 -16.91
N LEU A 165 9.55 6.48 -15.83
CA LEU A 165 8.61 6.42 -14.70
C LEU A 165 7.16 6.71 -15.12
N ALA A 166 6.95 7.70 -15.99
CA ALA A 166 5.61 7.99 -16.52
C ALA A 166 5.05 6.83 -17.35
N ASP A 167 5.89 6.09 -18.07
CA ASP A 167 5.47 4.90 -18.82
C ASP A 167 5.05 3.77 -17.87
N TYR A 168 5.75 3.59 -16.73
CA TYR A 168 5.32 2.67 -15.68
C TYR A 168 3.96 3.05 -15.09
N LEU A 169 3.78 4.32 -14.73
CA LEU A 169 2.53 4.80 -14.13
C LEU A 169 1.33 4.59 -15.08
N ARG A 170 1.50 4.85 -16.38
CA ARG A 170 0.46 4.62 -17.39
C ARG A 170 0.18 3.14 -17.66
N ALA A 171 1.15 2.27 -17.42
CA ALA A 171 1.03 0.82 -17.62
C ALA A 171 0.72 0.08 -16.31
N SER A 172 0.37 0.81 -15.24
CA SER A 172 0.02 0.25 -13.94
C SER A 172 -1.49 0.22 -13.78
N ASP A 173 -2.07 -0.93 -13.44
CA ASP A 173 -3.53 -1.03 -13.26
C ASP A 173 -4.01 -0.21 -12.04
N LYS A 174 -3.19 -0.16 -10.98
CA LYS A 174 -3.50 0.56 -9.73
C LYS A 174 -2.28 1.24 -9.13
N LEU A 175 -2.53 2.32 -8.38
CA LEU A 175 -1.52 2.99 -7.56
C LEU A 175 -1.71 2.63 -6.08
N LEU A 176 -0.82 1.81 -5.53
CA LEU A 176 -0.84 1.44 -4.12
C LEU A 176 0.08 2.38 -3.31
N ILE A 177 -0.54 3.26 -2.52
CA ILE A 177 0.13 4.26 -1.70
C ILE A 177 0.25 3.76 -0.26
N LEU A 178 1.49 3.52 0.18
CA LEU A 178 1.79 3.28 1.60
C LEU A 178 1.87 4.63 2.33
N TRP A 179 0.72 5.07 2.81
CA TRP A 179 0.49 6.41 3.32
C TRP A 179 1.15 6.65 4.67
N SER A 180 2.02 7.66 4.69
CA SER A 180 2.64 8.18 5.90
C SER A 180 2.46 9.70 5.99
N PRO A 181 2.54 10.31 7.19
CA PRO A 181 2.38 11.76 7.35
C PRO A 181 3.33 12.61 6.50
N ASP A 182 4.44 12.07 6.03
CA ASP A 182 5.45 12.76 5.23
C ASP A 182 5.33 12.51 3.72
N TYR A 183 4.43 11.64 3.25
CA TYR A 183 4.31 11.28 1.83
C TYR A 183 4.07 12.49 0.91
N LEU A 184 3.10 13.35 1.21
CA LEU A 184 2.85 14.58 0.41
C LEU A 184 3.92 15.67 0.58
N ASN A 185 4.87 15.48 1.51
CA ASN A 185 6.03 16.36 1.59
C ASN A 185 7.12 15.92 0.59
N ARG A 186 6.93 14.83 -0.16
CA ARG A 186 7.92 14.31 -1.12
C ARG A 186 7.50 14.67 -2.54
N LEU A 187 8.35 15.40 -3.25
CA LEU A 187 8.03 15.82 -4.62
C LEU A 187 7.84 14.61 -5.55
N TRP A 188 8.65 13.57 -5.36
CA TRP A 188 8.58 12.32 -6.12
C TRP A 188 7.21 11.63 -6.00
N CYS A 189 6.74 11.42 -4.76
CA CYS A 189 5.45 10.80 -4.48
C CYS A 189 4.26 11.61 -5.03
N VAL A 190 4.35 12.95 -4.95
CA VAL A 190 3.30 13.83 -5.50
C VAL A 190 3.32 13.83 -7.03
N TYR A 191 4.50 13.77 -7.64
CA TYR A 191 4.64 13.60 -9.09
C TYR A 191 4.03 12.27 -9.55
N GLU A 192 4.33 11.16 -8.89
CA GLU A 192 3.78 9.83 -9.21
C GLU A 192 2.25 9.84 -9.17
N LEU A 193 1.69 10.38 -8.09
CA LEU A 193 0.25 10.54 -7.93
C LEU A 193 -0.37 11.38 -9.05
N ALA A 194 0.24 12.54 -9.35
CA ALA A 194 -0.29 13.45 -10.36
C ALA A 194 -0.23 12.87 -11.77
N VAL A 195 0.85 12.15 -12.10
CA VAL A 195 1.00 11.50 -13.40
C VAL A 195 0.06 10.30 -13.54
N PHE A 196 -0.13 9.52 -12.47
CA PHE A 196 -1.05 8.38 -12.48
C PHE A 196 -2.48 8.82 -12.84
N LEU A 197 -2.97 9.88 -12.19
CA LEU A 197 -4.33 10.40 -12.36
C LEU A 197 -4.56 11.19 -13.65
N GLN A 198 -3.54 11.36 -14.49
CA GLN A 198 -3.78 11.85 -15.86
C GLN A 198 -4.44 10.79 -16.74
N THR A 199 -4.29 9.51 -16.40
CA THR A 199 -4.76 8.39 -17.23
C THR A 199 -5.60 7.37 -16.47
N HIS A 200 -5.86 7.59 -15.19
CA HIS A 200 -6.61 6.68 -14.31
C HIS A 200 -7.59 7.46 -13.45
N ASP A 201 -8.60 6.77 -12.95
CA ASP A 201 -9.59 7.34 -12.05
C ASP A 201 -9.11 7.32 -10.59
N GLU A 202 -9.74 8.13 -9.73
CA GLU A 202 -9.42 8.17 -8.31
C GLU A 202 -9.60 6.81 -7.63
N ASP A 203 -10.55 6.00 -8.10
CA ASP A 203 -10.87 4.65 -7.59
C ASP A 203 -9.74 3.63 -7.84
N ASP A 204 -8.80 3.93 -8.73
CA ASP A 204 -7.62 3.10 -9.00
C ASP A 204 -6.48 3.36 -8.01
N VAL A 205 -6.65 4.33 -7.10
CA VAL A 205 -5.69 4.64 -6.04
C VAL A 205 -6.07 3.93 -4.75
N ILE A 206 -5.20 3.04 -4.27
CA ILE A 206 -5.37 2.33 -2.99
C ILE A 206 -4.50 3.01 -1.94
N LEU A 207 -5.10 3.52 -0.88
CA LEU A 207 -4.40 4.17 0.22
C LEU A 207 -4.31 3.23 1.44
N VAL A 208 -3.09 2.92 1.90
CA VAL A 208 -2.87 2.13 3.13
C VAL A 208 -2.19 2.96 4.19
N ASN A 209 -2.93 3.34 5.24
CA ASN A 209 -2.42 4.21 6.30
C ASN A 209 -1.52 3.46 7.30
N LEU A 210 -0.22 3.80 7.30
CA LEU A 210 0.76 3.15 8.17
C LEU A 210 0.58 3.46 9.67
N ASN A 211 0.00 4.60 10.05
CA ASN A 211 -0.26 4.92 11.46
C ASN A 211 -1.49 4.20 11.99
N HIS A 212 -2.54 4.14 11.18
CA HIS A 212 -3.73 3.36 11.53
C HIS A 212 -3.38 1.87 11.67
N LEU A 213 -2.59 1.35 10.73
CA LEU A 213 -2.04 -0.01 10.80
C LEU A 213 -1.27 -0.28 12.10
N LYS A 214 -0.41 0.67 12.54
CA LYS A 214 0.34 0.55 13.80
C LYS A 214 -0.58 0.44 14.99
N LEU A 215 -1.63 1.26 15.04
CA LEU A 215 -2.61 1.25 16.11
C LEU A 215 -3.34 -0.11 16.14
N CYS A 216 -3.84 -0.55 14.99
CA CYS A 216 -4.47 -1.85 14.75
C CYS A 216 -3.60 -3.02 15.25
N VAL A 217 -2.34 -3.10 14.83
CA VAL A 217 -1.39 -4.13 15.28
C VAL A 217 -1.09 -4.02 16.77
N SER A 218 -0.97 -2.81 17.32
CA SER A 218 -0.71 -2.60 18.75
C SER A 218 -1.88 -3.07 19.62
N LEU A 219 -3.11 -2.79 19.20
CA LEU A 219 -4.33 -3.27 19.87
C LEU A 219 -4.43 -4.79 19.81
N MET A 220 -4.14 -5.39 18.66
CA MET A 220 -4.10 -6.85 18.50
C MET A 220 -3.10 -7.52 19.46
N LEU A 221 -1.87 -6.99 19.53
CA LEU A 221 -0.84 -7.50 20.44
C LEU A 221 -1.26 -7.33 21.91
N LEU A 222 -1.76 -6.15 22.29
CA LEU A 222 -2.23 -5.88 23.65
C LEU A 222 -3.33 -6.86 24.07
N GLN A 223 -4.25 -7.14 23.16
CA GLN A 223 -5.37 -8.03 23.39
C GLN A 223 -4.92 -9.49 23.47
N PHE A 224 -4.00 -9.94 22.59
CA PHE A 224 -3.35 -11.25 22.69
C PHE A 224 -2.67 -11.44 24.05
N PHE A 225 -1.87 -10.47 24.50
CA PHE A 225 -1.19 -10.55 25.80
C PHE A 225 -2.15 -10.52 26.99
N SER A 226 -3.26 -9.78 26.88
CA SER A 226 -4.29 -9.73 27.91
C SER A 226 -4.99 -11.08 28.07
N ILE A 227 -5.38 -11.72 26.97
CA ILE A 227 -5.97 -13.07 26.97
C ILE A 227 -4.97 -14.10 27.49
N ALA A 228 -3.73 -14.08 26.99
CA ALA A 228 -2.68 -14.98 27.47
C ALA A 228 -2.44 -14.84 28.98
N THR A 229 -2.40 -13.61 29.51
CA THR A 229 -2.24 -13.35 30.94
C THR A 229 -3.40 -13.94 31.74
N MET A 230 -4.65 -13.73 31.30
CA MET A 230 -5.84 -14.31 31.94
C MET A 230 -5.76 -15.84 32.03
N TYR A 231 -5.34 -16.50 30.93
CA TYR A 231 -5.16 -17.96 30.91
C TYR A 231 -4.05 -18.44 31.84
N LEU A 232 -3.00 -17.65 32.06
CA LEU A 232 -1.85 -18.01 32.90
C LEU A 232 -2.04 -17.69 34.39
N THR A 233 -2.84 -16.67 34.73
CA THR A 233 -2.95 -16.18 36.12
C THR A 233 -4.19 -16.64 36.87
N GLU A 234 -5.29 -17.00 36.20
CA GLU A 234 -6.50 -17.43 36.92
C GLU A 234 -6.43 -18.91 37.32
N PRO A 235 -6.52 -19.25 38.63
CA PRO A 235 -6.69 -20.63 39.06
C PRO A 235 -8.01 -21.18 38.52
N TYR A 236 -7.99 -22.44 38.04
CA TYR A 236 -9.09 -23.11 37.35
C TYR A 236 -10.45 -23.01 38.08
N SER A 237 -10.45 -22.97 39.42
CA SER A 237 -11.65 -22.85 40.23
C SER A 237 -12.29 -21.45 40.27
N ALA A 238 -11.53 -20.38 40.05
CA ALA A 238 -12.05 -19.00 39.99
C ALA A 238 -12.59 -18.63 38.59
N ARG A 239 -12.20 -19.39 37.56
CA ARG A 239 -12.53 -19.15 36.16
C ARG A 239 -13.98 -19.43 35.79
N ILE A 240 -14.63 -20.32 36.56
CA ILE A 240 -16.02 -20.74 36.34
C ILE A 240 -17.02 -19.63 36.73
N ASP A 241 -16.70 -18.84 37.76
CA ASP A 241 -17.49 -17.67 38.16
C ASP A 241 -17.17 -16.42 37.30
N SER A 242 -16.03 -16.42 36.58
CA SER A 242 -15.54 -15.29 35.78
C SER A 242 -15.83 -15.40 34.28
N THR A 243 -16.68 -16.35 33.85
CA THR A 243 -17.05 -16.60 32.43
C THR A 243 -17.34 -15.31 31.63
N HIS A 244 -17.93 -14.29 32.23
CA HIS A 244 -18.19 -12.98 31.61
C HIS A 244 -16.91 -12.22 31.18
N ASN A 245 -15.80 -12.35 31.91
CA ASN A 245 -14.52 -11.69 31.60
C ASN A 245 -13.85 -12.30 30.37
N VAL A 246 -13.92 -13.63 30.25
CA VAL A 246 -13.43 -14.39 29.09
C VAL A 246 -14.18 -13.95 27.83
N TYR A 247 -15.51 -13.94 27.88
CA TYR A 247 -16.34 -13.51 26.75
C TYR A 247 -16.10 -12.05 26.35
N THR A 248 -15.92 -11.15 27.33
CA THR A 248 -15.61 -9.75 27.07
C THR A 248 -14.27 -9.61 26.34
N ALA A 249 -13.25 -10.39 26.73
CA ALA A 249 -11.95 -10.37 26.07
C ALA A 249 -11.99 -10.92 24.62
N HIS A 250 -12.80 -11.94 24.35
CA HIS A 250 -12.99 -12.49 23.00
C HIS A 250 -13.82 -11.57 22.09
N PHE A 251 -14.90 -10.98 22.61
CA PHE A 251 -15.67 -9.97 21.86
C PHE A 251 -14.84 -8.74 21.54
N LEU A 252 -14.03 -8.26 22.49
CA LEU A 252 -13.07 -7.19 22.24
C LEU A 252 -12.05 -7.58 21.16
N GLY A 253 -11.72 -8.87 21.06
CA GLY A 253 -10.87 -9.39 20.01
C GLY A 253 -11.44 -9.43 18.63
N LEU A 254 -12.66 -9.95 18.51
CA LEU A 254 -13.40 -9.90 17.26
C LEU A 254 -13.64 -8.45 16.83
N ALA A 255 -13.93 -7.55 17.78
CA ALA A 255 -14.03 -6.12 17.48
C ALA A 255 -12.68 -5.54 17.01
N THR A 256 -11.57 -5.93 17.64
CA THR A 256 -10.22 -5.47 17.25
C THR A 256 -9.85 -5.99 15.86
N SER A 257 -10.12 -7.26 15.52
CA SER A 257 -9.84 -7.79 14.19
C SER A 257 -10.66 -7.09 13.11
N LEU A 258 -11.96 -6.86 13.36
CA LEU A 258 -12.80 -6.08 12.44
C LEU A 258 -12.33 -4.63 12.29
N LEU A 259 -11.80 -4.01 13.36
CA LEU A 259 -11.19 -2.68 13.30
C LEU A 259 -9.84 -2.66 12.54
N ILE A 260 -9.12 -3.79 12.48
CA ILE A 260 -7.89 -3.91 11.66
C ILE A 260 -8.25 -3.88 10.18
N ASP A 261 -9.30 -4.58 9.74
CA ASP A 261 -9.73 -4.57 8.33
C ASP A 261 -10.39 -3.27 7.93
N GLN A 262 -11.32 -2.76 8.75
CA GLN A 262 -11.83 -1.41 8.54
C GLN A 262 -10.67 -0.43 8.50
N GLY A 263 -9.69 -0.58 9.39
CA GLY A 263 -8.54 0.29 9.46
C GLY A 263 -7.54 0.24 8.31
N ALA A 264 -7.41 -0.92 7.67
CA ALA A 264 -6.61 -1.07 6.46
C ALA A 264 -7.28 -0.39 5.26
N PHE A 265 -8.61 -0.21 5.30
CA PHE A 265 -9.44 0.24 4.18
C PHE A 265 -10.44 1.35 4.54
N ASP A 266 -10.23 2.12 5.62
CA ASP A 266 -11.18 3.17 6.04
C ASP A 266 -11.00 4.38 5.12
N CYS A 267 -11.53 4.20 3.92
CA CYS A 267 -11.44 5.09 2.77
C CYS A 267 -12.29 6.36 2.95
N GLY A 268 -12.95 6.57 4.09
CA GLY A 268 -13.72 7.78 4.35
C GLY A 268 -12.85 8.88 4.95
N GLU A 269 -12.59 8.80 6.25
CA GLU A 269 -11.95 9.88 7.00
C GLU A 269 -10.47 10.07 6.63
N GLU A 270 -9.72 8.98 6.48
CA GLU A 270 -8.29 9.07 6.13
C GLU A 270 -8.09 9.50 4.68
N TRP A 271 -8.99 9.11 3.78
CA TRP A 271 -9.03 9.62 2.41
C TRP A 271 -9.35 11.12 2.39
N GLN A 272 -10.36 11.58 3.14
CA GLN A 272 -10.65 13.00 3.28
C GLN A 272 -9.45 13.78 3.84
N LYS A 273 -8.76 13.23 4.84
CA LYS A 273 -7.50 13.81 5.35
C LYS A 273 -6.44 13.87 4.26
N PHE A 274 -6.26 12.80 3.47
CA PHE A 274 -5.34 12.77 2.33
C PHE A 274 -5.68 13.87 1.31
N CYS A 275 -6.92 13.92 0.81
CA CYS A 275 -7.40 14.92 -0.14
C CYS A 275 -7.25 16.35 0.40
N SER A 276 -7.60 16.60 1.66
CA SER A 276 -7.43 17.91 2.31
C SER A 276 -5.97 18.38 2.33
N ARG A 277 -5.02 17.45 2.38
CA ARG A 277 -3.59 17.74 2.39
C ARG A 277 -3.05 17.93 0.99
N VAL A 278 -3.59 17.20 0.01
CA VAL A 278 -3.29 17.42 -1.41
C VAL A 278 -3.70 18.84 -1.84
N LYS A 279 -4.90 19.31 -1.44
CA LYS A 279 -5.37 20.69 -1.67
C LYS A 279 -4.43 21.77 -1.10
N ARG A 280 -3.63 21.42 -0.08
CA ARG A 280 -2.64 22.31 0.57
C ARG A 280 -1.21 22.10 0.07
N PHE A 281 -1.00 21.26 -0.95
CA PHE A 281 0.32 20.97 -1.49
C PHE A 281 1.04 22.24 -1.95
N ASN A 282 2.33 22.33 -1.61
CA ASN A 282 3.21 23.42 -2.01
C ASN A 282 4.55 22.85 -2.45
N ILE A 283 4.82 22.97 -3.76
CA ILE A 283 6.03 22.46 -4.40
C ILE A 283 7.33 23.02 -3.80
N HIS A 284 7.31 24.27 -3.32
CA HIS A 284 8.50 24.90 -2.71
C HIS A 284 8.82 24.35 -1.32
N LYS A 285 7.85 23.72 -0.65
CA LYS A 285 8.06 23.02 0.64
C LYS A 285 8.32 21.53 0.46
N ALA A 286 8.25 21.02 -0.76
CA ALA A 286 8.47 19.61 -1.05
C ALA A 286 9.96 19.26 -0.90
N LYS A 287 10.21 18.06 -0.37
CA LYS A 287 11.51 17.48 -0.08
C LYS A 287 11.86 16.45 -1.16
N CYS A 288 13.15 16.34 -1.46
CA CYS A 288 13.75 15.26 -2.25
C CYS A 288 14.85 14.56 -1.45
N SER A 289 15.37 13.44 -1.96
CA SER A 289 16.48 12.68 -1.36
C SER A 289 17.80 13.41 -1.54
N SER A 290 17.98 14.01 -2.71
CA SER A 290 19.14 14.84 -3.04
C SER A 290 18.72 16.10 -3.79
N LEU A 291 19.63 17.08 -3.85
CA LEU A 291 19.42 18.29 -4.66
C LEU A 291 19.38 17.96 -6.17
N ALA A 292 20.12 16.94 -6.60
CA ALA A 292 20.09 16.47 -7.99
C ALA A 292 18.71 15.94 -8.36
N ASP A 293 18.10 15.10 -7.51
CA ASP A 293 16.74 14.59 -7.72
C ASP A 293 15.72 15.73 -7.76
N TYR A 294 15.91 16.75 -6.93
CA TYR A 294 15.03 17.93 -6.90
C TYR A 294 15.08 18.71 -8.22
N SER A 295 16.28 19.02 -8.72
CA SER A 295 16.45 19.73 -9.99
C SER A 295 15.91 18.92 -11.16
N TYR A 296 16.15 17.61 -11.17
CA TYR A 296 15.66 16.72 -12.20
C TYR A 296 14.12 16.60 -12.21
N LEU A 297 13.50 16.41 -11.04
CA LEU A 297 12.04 16.39 -10.94
C LEU A 297 11.41 17.72 -11.34
N LYS A 298 12.03 18.84 -11.01
CA LYS A 298 11.55 20.16 -11.46
C LYS A 298 11.58 20.30 -12.97
N GLN A 299 12.62 19.76 -13.61
CA GLN A 299 12.68 19.73 -15.06
C GLN A 299 11.56 18.86 -15.63
N LEU A 300 11.37 17.64 -15.11
CA LEU A 300 10.25 16.77 -15.52
C LEU A 300 8.88 17.43 -15.33
N VAL A 301 8.69 18.12 -14.21
CA VAL A 301 7.46 18.87 -13.90
C VAL A 301 7.26 19.99 -14.91
N THR A 302 8.29 20.78 -15.20
CA THR A 302 8.23 21.87 -16.18
C THR A 302 7.97 21.33 -17.58
N ASP A 303 8.64 20.25 -17.98
CA ASP A 303 8.51 19.64 -19.30
C ASP A 303 7.10 19.06 -19.52
N MET A 304 6.49 18.50 -18.47
CA MET A 304 5.19 17.83 -18.55
C MET A 304 3.99 18.77 -18.30
N TYR A 305 4.13 19.74 -17.39
CA TYR A 305 3.04 20.61 -16.94
C TYR A 305 3.22 22.08 -17.33
N GLY A 306 4.32 22.44 -17.98
CA GLY A 306 4.65 23.82 -18.38
C GLY A 306 5.37 24.62 -17.29
N SER A 307 4.91 24.53 -16.04
CA SER A 307 5.52 25.24 -14.91
C SER A 307 5.25 24.57 -13.55
N GLU A 308 6.09 24.92 -12.56
CA GLU A 308 5.87 24.51 -11.16
C GLU A 308 4.51 24.96 -10.60
N ALA A 309 4.03 26.13 -11.06
CA ALA A 309 2.76 26.71 -10.63
C ALA A 309 1.56 25.96 -11.23
N GLU A 310 1.62 25.62 -12.52
CA GLU A 310 0.60 24.81 -13.20
C GLU A 310 0.55 23.40 -12.61
N PHE A 311 1.70 22.76 -12.36
CA PHE A 311 1.74 21.48 -11.66
C PHE A 311 1.08 21.56 -10.28
N ALA A 312 1.41 22.57 -9.47
CA ALA A 312 0.78 22.74 -8.17
C ALA A 312 -0.73 22.99 -8.29
N ALA A 313 -1.19 23.70 -9.33
CA ALA A 313 -2.61 23.91 -9.60
C ALA A 313 -3.31 22.61 -9.99
N VAL A 314 -2.71 21.82 -10.88
CA VAL A 314 -3.20 20.48 -11.25
C VAL A 314 -3.30 19.62 -10.01
N VAL A 315 -2.22 19.49 -9.22
CA VAL A 315 -2.21 18.66 -8.00
C VAL A 315 -3.34 19.05 -7.04
N ARG A 316 -3.59 20.34 -6.85
CA ARG A 316 -4.68 20.82 -5.97
C ARG A 316 -6.07 20.61 -6.57
N GLY A 317 -6.17 20.60 -7.89
CA GLY A 317 -7.41 20.42 -8.66
C GLY A 317 -7.73 18.96 -9.03
N LEU A 318 -6.81 18.02 -8.81
CA LEU A 318 -6.97 16.60 -9.10
C LEU A 318 -8.14 15.93 -8.34
N TRP A 319 -8.74 16.59 -7.33
CA TRP A 319 -9.87 16.09 -6.52
C TRP A 319 -10.97 17.14 -6.38
N LEU A 320 -11.59 17.49 -7.51
CA LEU A 320 -12.80 18.31 -7.59
C LEU A 320 -14.02 17.43 -7.91
N GLY A 321 -14.24 16.40 -7.10
CA GLY A 321 -15.46 15.60 -7.11
C GLY A 321 -16.48 16.12 -6.07
N GLU A 322 -17.64 16.52 -6.56
CA GLU A 322 -18.95 16.68 -5.88
C GLU A 322 -19.29 17.86 -4.94
N ASP A 323 -18.36 18.66 -4.43
CA ASP A 323 -18.77 19.77 -3.52
C ASP A 323 -19.26 21.05 -4.27
N GLU A 324 -18.92 21.24 -5.55
CA GLU A 324 -19.34 22.46 -6.30
C GLU A 324 -20.59 22.28 -7.18
N GLU A 325 -21.03 21.05 -7.47
CA GLU A 325 -22.22 20.83 -8.32
C GLU A 325 -23.56 20.76 -7.55
N LYS A 326 -23.54 20.82 -6.22
CA LYS A 326 -24.78 20.84 -5.39
C LYS A 326 -25.12 22.22 -4.81
N HIS A 327 -24.33 23.27 -5.06
CA HIS A 327 -24.55 24.62 -4.53
C HIS A 327 -24.39 25.71 -5.60
N HIS A 328 -25.12 25.59 -6.71
CA HIS A 328 -25.53 26.76 -7.48
C HIS A 328 -27.05 26.72 -7.74
N PRO A 329 -27.72 27.88 -7.62
CA PRO A 329 -29.08 28.04 -7.07
C PRO A 329 -30.23 27.55 -7.96
#